data_AF-A0A831YPD2-F1
#
_entry.id   AF-A0A831YPD2-F1
#
_cell.length_a   1.000
_cell.length_b   1.000
_cell.length_c   1.000
_cell.angle_alpha   90.00
_cell.angle_beta   90.00
_cell.angle_gamma   90.00
#
_symmetry.space_group_name_H-M   'P 1'
#
loop_
_entity.id
_entity.type
_entity.pdbx_description
1 polymer ?
#
loop_
_entity_poly.entity_id
_entity_poly.type
_entity_poly.pdbx_seq_one_letter_code
_entity_poly.pdbx_strand_id
1 'polypeptide(L)' 'GAIGAERIIALPLREARELFEREYLNAQILRFGGNISRTANFIGMERSALHRKLKSLGVAGARVEEEE' A
#
# COMPACT_ATOMS: atom_id res chain seq x y z
N GLY A 1 -8.01 -12.93 0.95
CA GLY A 1 -8.97 -13.32 2.00
C GLY A 1 -9.11 -12.16 2.94
N ALA A 2 -10.31 -11.59 3.06
CA ALA A 2 -10.56 -10.47 3.95
C ALA A 2 -10.36 -10.94 5.40
N ILE A 3 -9.35 -10.39 6.07
CA ILE A 3 -9.20 -10.55 7.51
C ILE A 3 -10.41 -9.84 8.12
N GLY A 4 -11.31 -10.59 8.76
CA GLY A 4 -12.51 -10.03 9.39
C GLY A 4 -12.15 -8.92 10.38
N ALA A 5 -12.94 -7.85 10.40
CA ALA A 5 -12.70 -6.66 11.21
C ALA A 5 -12.42 -6.97 12.70
N GLU A 6 -13.00 -8.06 13.23
CA GLU A 6 -12.73 -8.55 14.59
C GLU A 6 -11.27 -8.95 14.82
N ARG A 7 -10.57 -9.51 13.82
CA ARG A 7 -9.14 -9.81 13.93
C ARG A 7 -8.31 -8.54 13.86
N ILE A 8 -8.72 -7.50 13.14
CA ILE A 8 -7.96 -6.24 13.07
C ILE A 8 -7.98 -5.50 14.41
N ILE A 9 -9.11 -5.53 15.13
CA ILE A 9 -9.26 -4.86 16.44
C ILE A 9 -8.48 -5.62 17.54
N ALA A 10 -8.30 -6.94 17.39
CA ALA A 10 -7.51 -7.75 18.31
C ALA A 10 -5.99 -7.63 18.11
N LEU A 11 -5.54 -7.02 17.01
CA LEU A 11 -4.12 -6.84 16.72
C LEU A 11 -3.54 -5.61 17.42
N PRO A 12 -2.25 -5.64 17.78
CA PRO A 12 -1.55 -4.44 18.25
C PRO A 12 -1.73 -3.29 17.25
N LEU A 13 -1.86 -2.05 17.76
CA LEU A 13 -2.08 -0.85 16.94
C LEU A 13 -1.08 -0.73 15.77
N ARG A 14 0.15 -1.20 16.00
CA ARG A 14 1.19 -1.27 14.98
C ARG A 14 0.79 -2.17 13.80
N GLU A 15 0.34 -3.40 14.08
CA GLU A 15 -0.03 -4.38 13.05
C GLU A 15 -1.33 -3.98 12.34
N ALA A 16 -2.31 -3.45 13.08
CA ALA A 16 -3.54 -2.91 12.49
C ALA A 16 -3.25 -1.75 11.52
N ARG A 17 -2.30 -0.86 11.88
CA ARG A 17 -1.84 0.22 11.01
C ARG A 17 -1.13 -0.31 9.76
N GLU A 18 -0.24 -1.29 9.91
CA GLU A 18 0.49 -1.88 8.78
C GLU A 18 -0.48 -2.59 7.79
N LEU A 19 -1.51 -3.26 8.31
CA LEU A 19 -2.57 -3.86 7.51
C LEU A 19 -3.40 -2.82 6.76
N PHE A 20 -3.87 -1.79 7.46
CA PHE A 20 -4.62 -0.70 6.85
C PHE A 20 -3.79 0.00 5.76
N GLU A 21 -2.54 0.37 6.05
CA GLU A 21 -1.66 1.01 5.07
C GLU A 21 -1.45 0.13 3.84
N ARG A 22 -1.23 -1.18 4.03
CA ARG A 22 -1.06 -2.13 2.93
C ARG A 22 -2.29 -2.18 2.03
N GLU A 23 -3.47 -2.40 2.59
CA GLU A 23 -4.72 -2.47 1.82
C GLU A 23 -5.07 -1.14 1.16
N TYR A 24 -4.87 -0.03 1.89
CA TYR A 24 -5.10 1.32 1.38
C TYR A 24 -4.21 1.61 0.17
N LEU A 25 -2.89 1.41 0.32
CA LEU A 25 -1.96 1.65 -0.77
C LEU A 25 -2.21 0.72 -1.96
N ASN A 26 -2.51 -0.57 -1.72
CA ASN A 26 -2.84 -1.51 -2.78
C ASN A 26 -4.08 -1.05 -3.57
N ALA A 27 -5.14 -0.66 -2.87
CA ALA A 27 -6.37 -0.19 -3.48
C ALA A 27 -6.15 1.10 -4.29
N GLN A 28 -5.35 2.04 -3.79
CA GLN A 28 -5.03 3.26 -4.54
C GLN A 28 -4.19 2.94 -5.78
N ILE A 29 -3.16 2.09 -5.67
CA ILE A 29 -2.32 1.71 -6.82
C ILE A 29 -3.15 1.00 -7.89
N LEU A 30 -4.00 0.06 -7.49
CA LEU A 30 -4.90 -0.65 -8.40
C LEU A 30 -5.87 0.34 -9.08
N ARG A 31 -6.39 1.32 -8.34
CA ARG A 31 -7.27 2.38 -8.86
C ARG A 31 -6.57 3.26 -9.91
N PHE A 32 -5.27 3.51 -9.76
CA PHE A 32 -4.45 4.24 -10.73
C PHE A 32 -3.77 3.31 -11.76
N GLY A 33 -4.17 2.04 -11.84
CA GLY A 33 -3.67 1.09 -12.84
C GLY A 33 -2.20 0.73 -12.71
N GLY A 34 -1.64 0.78 -11.49
CA GLY A 34 -0.21 0.54 -11.25
C GLY A 34 0.66 1.80 -11.29
N ASN A 35 0.09 2.97 -11.57
CA ASN A 35 0.87 4.20 -11.66
C ASN A 35 1.26 4.74 -10.26
N ILE A 36 2.50 4.47 -9.85
CA ILE A 36 3.05 4.87 -8.56
C ILE A 36 3.16 6.40 -8.45
N SER A 37 3.54 7.11 -9.52
CA SER A 37 3.69 8.56 -9.49
C SER A 37 2.37 9.29 -9.26
N ARG A 38 1.28 8.86 -9.94
CA ARG A 38 -0.06 9.39 -9.68
C ARG A 38 -0.55 9.05 -8.29
N THR A 39 -0.31 7.82 -7.84
CA THR A 39 -0.68 7.39 -6.49
C THR A 39 0.05 8.20 -5.43
N ALA A 40 1.37 8.39 -5.58
CA ALA A 40 2.24 9.19 -4.71
C ALA A 40 1.75 10.63 -4.60
N ASN A 41 1.46 11.26 -5.73
CA ASN A 41 0.91 12.61 -5.76
C ASN A 41 -0.45 12.69 -5.06
N PHE A 42 -1.33 11.71 -5.28
CA PHE A 42 -2.65 11.67 -4.68
C PHE A 42 -2.62 11.50 -3.15
N ILE A 43 -1.76 10.60 -2.65
CA ILE A 43 -1.60 10.38 -1.20
C ILE A 43 -0.72 11.44 -0.53
N GLY A 44 -0.11 12.35 -1.30
CA GLY A 44 0.82 13.36 -0.81
C GLY A 44 2.15 12.80 -0.31
N MET A 45 2.60 11.67 -0.85
CA MET A 45 3.87 11.02 -0.49
C MET A 45 4.84 11.15 -1.65
N GLU A 46 6.13 11.31 -1.36
CA GLU A 46 7.13 11.21 -2.42
C GLU A 46 7.12 9.82 -3.07
N ARG A 47 7.26 9.78 -4.39
CA ARG A 47 7.33 8.54 -5.19
C ARG A 47 8.33 7.54 -4.60
N SER A 48 9.53 8.01 -4.26
CA SER A 48 10.63 7.20 -3.72
C SER A 48 10.29 6.60 -2.35
N ALA A 49 9.60 7.38 -1.51
CA ALA A 49 9.14 6.92 -0.20
C ALA A 49 8.01 5.90 -0.34
N LEU A 50 7.06 6.13 -1.25
CA LEU A 50 5.98 5.19 -1.54
C LEU A 50 6.55 3.87 -2.08
N HIS A 51 7.48 3.92 -3.03
CA HIS A 51 8.11 2.74 -3.59
C HIS A 51 8.84 1.90 -2.53
N ARG A 52 9.65 2.55 -1.66
CA ARG A 52 10.28 1.88 -0.52
C ARG A 52 9.25 1.28 0.44
N LYS A 53 8.15 1.98 0.69
CA LYS A 53 7.10 1.53 1.61
C LYS A 53 6.32 0.33 1.06
N LEU A 54 6.03 0.31 -0.24
CA LEU A 54 5.41 -0.84 -0.91
C LEU A 54 6.29 -2.09 -0.87
N LYS A 55 7.60 -1.91 -1.13
CA LYS A 55 8.60 -2.98 -1.00
C LYS A 55 8.69 -3.50 0.44
N SER A 56 8.67 -2.61 1.43
CA SER A 56 8.70 -2.97 2.86
C SER A 56 7.42 -3.67 3.34
N LEU A 57 6.26 -3.32 2.78
CA LEU A 57 4.95 -3.86 3.17
C LEU A 57 4.55 -5.12 2.38
N GLY A 58 5.37 -5.53 1.39
CA GLY A 58 5.13 -6.72 0.57
C GLY A 58 3.98 -6.58 -0.43
N VAL A 59 3.56 -5.34 -0.74
CA VAL A 59 2.36 -5.03 -1.54
C VAL A 59 2.67 -4.98 -3.04
N ALA A 60 3.62 -5.77 -3.51
CA ALA A 60 3.96 -5.85 -4.93
C ALA A 60 2.87 -6.63 -5.68
N GLY A 61 1.68 -6.04 -5.77
CA GLY A 61 0.65 -6.43 -6.71
C GLY A 61 1.09 -6.02 -8.10
N ALA A 62 1.49 -7.02 -8.90
CA ALA A 62 1.68 -6.98 -10.35
C ALA A 62 2.64 -5.89 -10.87
N ARG A 63 3.86 -6.30 -11.23
CA ARG A 63 4.75 -5.59 -12.17
C ARG A 63 4.70 -4.07 -12.01
N VAL A 64 5.26 -3.56 -10.90
CA VAL A 64 5.63 -2.15 -10.88
C VAL A 64 6.78 -2.05 -11.88
N GLU A 65 6.45 -1.67 -13.12
CA GLU A 65 7.45 -1.44 -14.15
C GLU A 65 8.42 -0.39 -13.60
N GLU A 66 9.67 -0.82 -13.44
CA GLU A 66 10.80 0.01 -13.08
C GLU A 66 11.03 0.97 -14.26
N GLU A 67 10.21 2.00 -14.39
CA GLU A 67 10.57 3.15 -15.20
C GLU A 67 11.50 4.03 -14.35
N GLU A 68 12.78 3.92 -14.69
CA GLU A 68 13.95 4.71 -14.30
C GLU A 68 13.63 6.20 -14.10
#